data_AF-A0A662DUN1-F1
#
_entry.id   AF-A0A662DUN1-F1
#
_cell.length_a   1.000
_cell.length_b   1.000
_cell.length_c   1.000
_cell.angle_alpha   90.00
_cell.angle_beta   90.00
_cell.angle_gamma   90.00
#
_symmetry.space_group_name_H-M   'P 1'
#
loop_
_entity.id
_entity.type
_entity.pdbx_description
1 polymer ?
#
loop_
_entity_poly.entity_id
_entity_poly.type
_entity_poly.pdbx_seq_one_letter_code
_entity_poly.pdbx_strand_id
1 'polypeptide(L)'
;MCGIIGVISRPPTRSTPTSNEILAGLDAALEASPDITESAHHVSGVDALLRGLPGVLALTDQVDLVAALIARLDQLDSFAADAEAQLDVNNAGLPPEQLEKANAELIALRDALWAIRNDRLRTAREVSALAGVDAEPSMLGGYLAVQQAFSAIDRLEVRGRDSAGLHLFVWGHDIGSDALGVLLAGRDQDPLFQSGSASAIDGDGACLSFVYKAAAEIGELGDNTAALRRTLGADALLRRALQSPGARLAVLGHTRWASVGIIGEPNTHPLNSLELEQPAGTPQPPFVVAALNGDVDNHADLREAHGLRIPAPITTDAKVIPTLVSRRMSGPGESDGVGLVEAFRRTVSEFEGSVAIGVASASEPSKLLFALRGSGQGLYLGLADDSFIVASEPYGVIEETAKYVRMDGENGGEIVVLDGDTAGELGGIARFAYDGRELPVDSTEVIRAEITTRDINRGTAPHFLLKEITEAPNSFAKTLRGKIADGGELLRAEVGETTLPKSISDRLADGTITRVRVIGQGTAAVAGQSMASILDELTDSVLDVDAITATELSGFALRLDMSDTLAIAVSQSGTTTDTNRTVDLLRARGAHVIGIVNRRGSDLTDKADGVMYTSDGRDVEM
;
A
#
# COMPACT_ATOMS: atom_id res chain seq x y z
N MET A 1 -3.17 10.19 0.75
CA MET A 1 -2.98 9.90 -0.67
C MET A 1 -4.30 9.41 -1.23
N CYS A 2 -4.57 9.62 -2.52
CA CYS A 2 -5.62 8.89 -3.22
C CYS A 2 -5.08 7.52 -3.63
N GLY A 3 -5.95 6.53 -3.80
CA GLY A 3 -5.46 5.22 -4.19
C GLY A 3 -6.56 4.20 -4.42
N ILE A 4 -6.25 3.24 -5.29
CA ILE A 4 -7.06 2.07 -5.58
C ILE A 4 -6.76 0.99 -4.54
N ILE A 5 -7.79 0.27 -4.15
CA ILE A 5 -7.70 -0.92 -3.31
C ILE A 5 -8.39 -2.07 -4.04
N GLY A 6 -7.76 -3.23 -4.11
CA GLY A 6 -8.37 -4.45 -4.63
C GLY A 6 -8.16 -5.59 -3.65
N VAL A 7 -9.22 -6.35 -3.33
CA VAL A 7 -9.09 -7.56 -2.51
C VAL A 7 -9.83 -8.69 -3.18
N ILE A 8 -9.14 -9.80 -3.41
CA ILE A 8 -9.74 -11.04 -3.89
C ILE A 8 -9.08 -12.23 -3.24
N SER A 9 -9.88 -13.24 -2.87
CA SER A 9 -9.41 -14.38 -2.09
C SER A 9 -9.95 -15.72 -2.59
N ARG A 10 -9.26 -16.78 -2.17
CA ARG A 10 -9.67 -18.17 -2.32
C ARG A 10 -10.05 -18.78 -0.95
N PRO A 11 -10.72 -19.94 -0.94
CA PRO A 11 -10.92 -20.69 0.29
C PRO A 11 -9.58 -21.00 1.01
N PRO A 12 -9.57 -21.04 2.34
CA PRO A 12 -8.34 -21.20 3.10
C PRO A 12 -7.65 -22.53 2.79
N THR A 13 -6.34 -22.48 2.57
CA THR A 13 -5.52 -23.69 2.29
C THR A 13 -4.91 -24.30 3.55
N ARG A 14 -4.84 -23.52 4.63
CA ARG A 14 -4.34 -23.95 5.95
C ARG A 14 -5.48 -24.20 6.93
N SER A 15 -5.26 -25.11 7.88
CA SER A 15 -6.20 -25.35 8.98
C SER A 15 -6.26 -24.17 9.95
N THR A 16 -7.41 -24.00 10.59
CA THR A 16 -7.57 -23.10 11.74
C THR A 16 -6.64 -23.56 12.86
N PRO A 17 -5.73 -22.69 13.35
CA PRO A 17 -4.86 -23.03 14.46
C PRO A 17 -5.66 -23.18 15.75
N THR A 18 -5.22 -24.10 16.60
CA THR A 18 -5.83 -24.33 17.90
C THR A 18 -5.33 -23.31 18.94
N SER A 19 -6.14 -23.07 19.97
CA SER A 19 -5.74 -22.23 21.11
C SER A 19 -4.41 -22.67 21.74
N ASN A 20 -4.16 -23.99 21.79
CA ASN A 20 -2.93 -24.54 22.35
C ASN A 20 -1.70 -24.21 21.49
N GLU A 21 -1.80 -24.32 20.16
CA GLU A 21 -0.70 -23.98 19.26
C GLU A 21 -0.32 -22.50 19.36
N ILE A 22 -1.34 -21.63 19.43
CA ILE A 22 -1.15 -20.19 19.55
C ILE A 22 -0.47 -19.84 20.89
N LEU A 23 -0.99 -20.36 22.01
CA LEU A 23 -0.47 -20.04 23.33
C LEU A 23 0.92 -20.64 23.56
N ALA A 24 1.18 -21.86 23.08
CA ALA A 24 2.49 -22.49 23.17
C ALA A 24 3.59 -21.68 22.47
N GLY A 25 3.27 -21.04 21.34
CA GLY A 25 4.21 -20.16 20.65
C GLY A 25 4.61 -18.93 21.48
N LEU A 26 3.66 -18.29 22.16
CA LEU A 26 3.97 -17.14 23.04
C LEU A 26 4.62 -17.58 24.36
N ASP A 27 4.24 -18.73 24.90
CA ASP A 27 4.88 -19.29 26.10
C ASP A 27 6.36 -19.62 25.79
N ALA A 28 6.67 -20.18 24.62
CA ALA A 28 8.05 -20.38 24.17
C ALA A 28 8.83 -19.05 24.01
N ALA A 29 8.19 -18.00 23.50
CA ALA A 29 8.81 -16.67 23.40
C ALA A 29 9.18 -16.09 24.78
N LEU A 30 8.35 -16.34 25.81
CA LEU A 30 8.62 -15.93 27.19
C LEU A 30 9.74 -16.76 27.81
N GLU A 31 9.75 -18.08 27.58
CA GLU A 31 10.80 -18.98 28.06
C GLU A 31 12.18 -18.66 27.45
N ALA A 32 12.21 -18.20 26.19
CA ALA A 32 13.43 -17.77 25.52
C ALA A 32 14.05 -16.48 26.10
N SER A 33 13.30 -15.69 26.87
CA SER A 33 13.83 -14.45 27.47
C SER A 33 15.01 -14.78 28.41
N PRO A 34 16.17 -14.11 28.29
CA PRO A 34 16.38 -12.81 27.63
C PRO A 34 16.90 -12.83 26.17
N ASP A 35 16.82 -13.94 25.43
CA ASP A 35 17.24 -13.99 24.02
C ASP A 35 16.21 -13.31 23.10
N ILE A 36 16.50 -12.06 22.69
CA ILE A 36 15.62 -11.25 21.84
C ILE A 36 15.37 -11.91 20.49
N THR A 37 16.37 -12.57 19.91
CA THR A 37 16.25 -13.18 18.58
C THR A 37 15.32 -14.38 18.62
N GLU A 38 15.48 -15.25 19.61
CA GLU A 38 14.64 -16.43 19.78
C GLU A 38 13.19 -16.02 20.15
N SER A 39 13.02 -15.04 21.05
CA SER A 39 11.71 -14.46 21.33
C SER A 39 11.05 -13.88 20.06
N ALA A 40 11.77 -13.09 19.26
CA ALA A 40 11.25 -12.51 18.02
C ALA A 40 10.80 -13.59 17.02
N HIS A 41 11.55 -14.68 16.92
CA HIS A 41 11.21 -15.81 16.06
C HIS A 41 9.89 -16.46 16.47
N HIS A 42 9.72 -16.75 17.75
CA HIS A 42 8.49 -17.36 18.28
C HIS A 42 7.27 -16.46 18.10
N VAL A 43 7.38 -15.16 18.44
CA VAL A 43 6.28 -14.21 18.26
C VAL A 43 5.92 -14.05 16.77
N SER A 44 6.91 -14.02 15.88
CA SER A 44 6.66 -13.97 14.42
C SER A 44 5.94 -15.22 13.92
N GLY A 45 6.24 -16.39 14.49
CA GLY A 45 5.52 -17.63 14.22
C GLY A 45 4.04 -17.55 14.61
N VAL A 46 3.74 -16.96 15.77
CA VAL A 46 2.36 -16.73 16.22
C VAL A 46 1.63 -15.71 15.32
N ASP A 47 2.28 -14.61 14.92
CA ASP A 47 1.70 -13.69 13.93
C ASP A 47 1.31 -14.44 12.65
N ALA A 48 2.21 -15.27 12.10
CA ALA A 48 1.94 -16.05 10.90
C ALA A 48 0.74 -17.01 11.07
N LEU A 49 0.61 -17.68 12.22
CA LEU A 49 -0.55 -18.54 12.52
C LEU A 49 -1.88 -17.77 12.52
N LEU A 50 -1.86 -16.47 12.84
CA LEU A 50 -3.04 -15.63 12.98
C LEU A 50 -3.41 -14.85 11.70
N ARG A 51 -2.73 -15.05 10.57
CA ARG A 51 -3.01 -14.34 9.30
C ARG A 51 -4.21 -14.90 8.52
N GLY A 52 -4.88 -14.09 7.72
CA GLY A 52 -5.97 -14.56 6.86
C GLY A 52 -7.16 -15.17 7.62
N LEU A 53 -8.03 -15.86 6.89
CA LEU A 53 -9.30 -16.38 7.44
C LEU A 53 -9.10 -17.37 8.61
N PRO A 54 -8.15 -18.32 8.58
CA PRO A 54 -8.05 -19.28 9.68
C PRO A 54 -7.61 -18.63 10.99
N GLY A 55 -6.85 -17.53 10.94
CA GLY A 55 -6.52 -16.72 12.11
C GLY A 55 -7.74 -16.00 12.68
N VAL A 56 -8.56 -15.41 11.81
CA VAL A 56 -9.85 -14.81 12.21
C VAL A 56 -10.77 -15.84 12.84
N LEU A 57 -10.89 -17.03 12.25
CA LEU A 57 -11.69 -18.14 12.79
C LEU A 57 -11.19 -18.58 14.18
N ALA A 58 -9.88 -18.60 14.40
CA ALA A 58 -9.30 -18.97 15.69
C ALA A 58 -9.54 -17.93 16.79
N LEU A 59 -9.76 -16.66 16.43
CA LEU A 59 -9.94 -15.55 17.37
C LEU A 59 -11.40 -15.15 17.59
N THR A 60 -12.27 -15.38 16.59
CA THR A 60 -13.69 -14.98 16.65
C THR A 60 -14.41 -15.77 17.73
N ASP A 61 -15.17 -15.06 18.58
CA ASP A 61 -15.92 -15.61 19.72
C ASP A 61 -15.06 -16.37 20.77
N GLN A 62 -13.73 -16.18 20.78
CA GLN A 62 -12.79 -16.84 21.71
C GLN A 62 -12.25 -15.88 22.78
N VAL A 63 -13.13 -15.42 23.67
CA VAL A 63 -12.81 -14.40 24.70
C VAL A 63 -11.65 -14.83 25.61
N ASP A 64 -11.64 -16.09 26.08
CA ASP A 64 -10.60 -16.58 26.99
C ASP A 64 -9.22 -16.67 26.30
N LEU A 65 -9.19 -17.08 25.03
CA LEU A 65 -7.95 -17.11 24.25
C LEU A 65 -7.42 -15.70 24.04
N VAL A 66 -8.26 -14.74 23.68
CA VAL A 66 -7.85 -13.34 23.48
C VAL A 66 -7.29 -12.74 24.76
N ALA A 67 -7.93 -12.98 25.91
CA ALA A 67 -7.41 -12.53 27.21
C ALA A 67 -6.05 -13.17 27.54
N ALA A 68 -5.91 -14.48 27.29
CA ALA A 68 -4.67 -15.22 27.51
C ALA A 68 -3.52 -14.73 26.59
N LEU A 69 -3.82 -14.40 25.33
CA LEU A 69 -2.90 -13.79 24.37
C LEU A 69 -2.41 -12.43 24.88
N ILE A 70 -3.33 -11.52 25.24
CA ILE A 70 -3.01 -10.18 25.72
C ILE A 70 -2.06 -10.24 26.93
N ALA A 71 -2.35 -11.11 27.90
CA ALA A 71 -1.51 -11.25 29.09
C ALA A 71 -0.05 -11.66 28.79
N ARG A 72 0.18 -12.42 27.71
CA ARG A 72 1.53 -12.83 27.27
C ARG A 72 2.21 -11.73 26.47
N LEU A 73 1.46 -11.06 25.61
CA LEU A 73 1.95 -9.89 24.88
C LEU A 73 2.39 -8.78 25.86
N ASP A 74 1.64 -8.53 26.93
CA ASP A 74 2.00 -7.52 27.95
C ASP A 74 3.34 -7.85 28.64
N GLN A 75 3.62 -9.13 28.90
CA GLN A 75 4.90 -9.57 29.46
C GLN A 75 6.06 -9.39 28.46
N LEU A 76 5.85 -9.76 27.19
CA LEU A 76 6.84 -9.61 26.14
C LEU A 76 7.10 -8.12 25.79
N ASP A 77 6.09 -7.26 25.86
CA ASP A 77 6.23 -5.82 25.70
C ASP A 77 7.09 -5.23 26.83
N SER A 78 6.89 -5.68 28.08
CA SER A 78 7.75 -5.28 29.20
C SER A 78 9.20 -5.71 28.98
N PHE A 79 9.42 -6.94 28.53
CA PHE A 79 10.76 -7.44 28.19
C PHE A 79 11.41 -6.61 27.09
N ALA A 80 10.69 -6.29 26.00
CA ALA A 80 11.20 -5.47 24.91
C ALA A 80 11.56 -4.05 25.36
N ALA A 81 10.77 -3.45 26.26
CA ALA A 81 11.05 -2.12 26.83
C ALA A 81 12.33 -2.13 27.70
N ASP A 82 12.52 -3.16 28.52
CA ASP A 82 13.72 -3.32 29.34
C ASP A 82 14.97 -3.52 28.46
N ALA A 83 14.85 -4.30 27.37
CA ALA A 83 15.92 -4.47 26.39
C ALA A 83 16.28 -3.16 25.67
N GLU A 84 15.29 -2.34 25.30
CA GLU A 84 15.50 -1.03 24.68
C GLU A 84 16.31 -0.11 25.61
N ALA A 85 15.92 -0.02 26.88
CA ALA A 85 16.60 0.80 27.87
C ALA A 85 18.07 0.36 28.07
N GLN A 86 18.36 -0.94 27.98
CA GLN A 86 19.73 -1.45 28.06
C GLN A 86 20.58 -1.08 26.85
N LEU A 87 20.00 -1.11 25.65
CA LEU A 87 20.68 -0.70 24.41
C LEU A 87 20.97 0.80 24.40
N ASP A 88 20.06 1.63 24.93
CA ASP A 88 20.24 3.09 25.00
C ASP A 88 21.40 3.51 25.88
N VAL A 89 21.59 2.83 27.02
CA VAL A 89 22.73 3.13 27.91
C VAL A 89 24.02 2.51 27.36
N ASN A 90 23.93 1.46 26.52
CA ASN A 90 25.06 0.67 26.01
C ASN A 90 26.12 0.35 27.08
N ASN A 91 25.70 0.03 28.30
CA ASN A 91 26.63 -0.31 29.41
C ASN A 91 27.57 -1.48 29.08
N ALA A 92 27.17 -2.33 28.13
CA ALA A 92 27.96 -3.47 27.66
C ALA A 92 29.12 -3.06 26.73
N GLY A 93 29.19 -1.80 26.30
CA GLY A 93 30.23 -1.30 25.40
C GLY A 93 30.23 -2.02 24.05
N LEU A 94 29.05 -2.35 23.52
CA LEU A 94 28.94 -3.07 22.26
C LEU A 94 29.53 -2.23 21.12
N PRO A 95 30.33 -2.83 20.23
CA PRO A 95 30.77 -2.19 19.00
C PRO A 95 29.57 -1.72 18.16
N PRO A 96 29.70 -0.65 17.35
CA PRO A 96 28.60 -0.10 16.56
C PRO A 96 27.81 -1.13 15.75
N GLU A 97 28.50 -2.06 15.07
CA GLU A 97 27.85 -3.11 14.26
C GLU A 97 27.01 -4.09 15.11
N GLN A 98 27.47 -4.43 16.32
CA GLN A 98 26.74 -5.33 17.22
C GLN A 98 25.53 -4.62 17.84
N LEU A 99 25.67 -3.33 18.14
CA LEU A 99 24.57 -2.49 18.62
C LEU A 99 23.49 -2.34 17.54
N GLU A 100 23.87 -2.13 16.28
CA GLU A 100 22.95 -2.07 15.14
C GLU A 100 22.20 -3.40 14.97
N LYS A 101 22.90 -4.52 15.06
CA LYS A 101 22.30 -5.86 14.98
C LYS A 101 21.29 -6.10 16.11
N ALA A 102 21.66 -5.85 17.36
CA ALA A 102 20.77 -6.03 18.51
C ALA A 102 19.53 -5.12 18.42
N ASN A 103 19.71 -3.89 17.94
CA ASN A 103 18.59 -2.97 17.71
C ASN A 103 17.66 -3.49 16.59
N ALA A 104 18.19 -4.06 15.52
CA ALA A 104 17.38 -4.69 14.46
C ALA A 104 16.57 -5.89 14.97
N GLU A 105 17.16 -6.72 15.83
CA GLU A 105 16.48 -7.87 16.46
C GLU A 105 15.35 -7.41 17.40
N LEU A 106 15.59 -6.38 18.20
CA LEU A 106 14.57 -5.79 19.07
C LEU A 106 13.42 -5.16 18.29
N ILE A 107 13.74 -4.47 17.18
CA ILE A 107 12.76 -3.93 16.25
C ILE A 107 11.84 -5.03 15.72
N ALA A 108 12.41 -6.17 15.31
CA ALA A 108 11.66 -7.32 14.81
C ALA A 108 10.72 -7.92 15.87
N LEU A 109 11.19 -8.06 17.12
CA LEU A 109 10.32 -8.49 18.24
C LEU A 109 9.13 -7.53 18.40
N ARG A 110 9.40 -6.23 18.48
CA ARG A 110 8.35 -5.20 18.65
C ARG A 110 7.40 -5.16 17.46
N ASP A 111 7.85 -5.49 16.25
CA ASP A 111 6.99 -5.53 15.06
C ASP A 111 6.04 -6.71 15.13
N ALA A 112 6.53 -7.88 15.52
CA ALA A 112 5.71 -9.07 15.66
C ALA A 112 4.67 -8.91 16.80
N LEU A 113 5.07 -8.33 17.93
CA LEU A 113 4.16 -7.98 19.03
C LEU A 113 3.08 -6.99 18.57
N TRP A 114 3.50 -5.95 17.85
CA TRP A 114 2.59 -4.97 17.28
C TRP A 114 1.59 -5.61 16.31
N ALA A 115 2.06 -6.46 15.39
CA ALA A 115 1.22 -7.12 14.39
C ALA A 115 0.14 -7.97 15.06
N ILE A 116 0.48 -8.79 16.06
CA ILE A 116 -0.54 -9.56 16.78
C ILE A 116 -1.55 -8.63 17.46
N ARG A 117 -1.08 -7.61 18.18
CA ARG A 117 -1.93 -6.74 19.01
C ARG A 117 -2.83 -5.82 18.19
N ASN A 118 -2.28 -5.16 17.18
CA ASN A 118 -2.92 -4.04 16.48
C ASN A 118 -3.44 -4.40 15.09
N ASP A 119 -2.94 -5.49 14.50
CA ASP A 119 -3.41 -5.98 13.20
C ASP A 119 -4.30 -7.20 13.39
N ARG A 120 -3.79 -8.32 13.94
CA ARG A 120 -4.54 -9.59 14.05
C ARG A 120 -5.76 -9.50 14.96
N LEU A 121 -5.56 -9.10 16.22
CA LEU A 121 -6.65 -8.98 17.20
C LEU A 121 -7.68 -7.93 16.77
N ARG A 122 -7.21 -6.79 16.24
CA ARG A 122 -8.08 -5.74 15.72
C ARG A 122 -8.92 -6.25 14.56
N THR A 123 -8.30 -6.88 13.56
CA THR A 123 -9.01 -7.40 12.39
C THR A 123 -10.04 -8.46 12.77
N ALA A 124 -9.71 -9.41 13.65
CA ALA A 124 -10.70 -10.37 14.15
C ALA A 124 -11.89 -9.68 14.85
N ARG A 125 -11.64 -8.65 15.67
CA ARG A 125 -12.68 -7.87 16.34
C ARG A 125 -13.56 -7.11 15.35
N GLU A 126 -12.99 -6.42 14.38
CA GLU A 126 -13.75 -5.65 13.38
C GLU A 126 -14.56 -6.58 12.45
N VAL A 127 -14.00 -7.73 12.08
CA VAL A 127 -14.72 -8.75 11.29
C VAL A 127 -15.89 -9.32 12.09
N SER A 128 -15.68 -9.68 13.35
CA SER A 128 -16.75 -10.14 14.26
C SER A 128 -17.84 -9.08 14.44
N ALA A 129 -17.47 -7.79 14.57
CA ALA A 129 -18.43 -6.70 14.68
C ALA A 129 -19.31 -6.52 13.43
N LEU A 130 -18.77 -6.78 12.23
CA LEU A 130 -19.53 -6.75 10.98
C LEU A 130 -20.41 -7.98 10.81
N ALA A 131 -19.85 -9.17 11.05
CA ALA A 131 -20.48 -10.46 10.85
C ALA A 131 -21.59 -10.77 11.86
N GLY A 132 -21.41 -10.35 13.11
CA GLY A 132 -22.25 -10.76 14.23
C GLY A 132 -21.82 -12.08 14.86
N VAL A 133 -22.53 -12.48 15.90
CA VAL A 133 -22.28 -13.70 16.68
C VAL A 133 -22.68 -14.95 15.88
N ASP A 134 -21.95 -16.05 16.06
CA ASP A 134 -22.21 -17.35 15.39
C ASP A 134 -22.21 -17.26 13.86
N ALA A 135 -21.40 -16.37 13.30
CA ALA A 135 -21.30 -16.17 11.86
C ALA A 135 -20.67 -17.38 11.15
N GLU A 136 -21.23 -17.75 9.99
CA GLU A 136 -20.69 -18.79 9.13
C GLU A 136 -19.27 -18.43 8.62
N PRO A 137 -18.39 -19.41 8.37
CA PRO A 137 -17.04 -19.14 7.86
C PRO A 137 -17.00 -18.34 6.55
N SER A 138 -17.98 -18.55 5.65
CA SER A 138 -18.12 -17.77 4.42
C SER A 138 -18.38 -16.29 4.70
N MET A 139 -19.17 -16.00 5.73
CA MET A 139 -19.46 -14.65 6.17
C MET A 139 -18.25 -13.97 6.80
N LEU A 140 -17.51 -14.67 7.66
CA LEU A 140 -16.25 -14.19 8.20
C LEU A 140 -15.21 -13.95 7.09
N GLY A 141 -15.16 -14.81 6.08
CA GLY A 141 -14.31 -14.64 4.90
C GLY A 141 -14.66 -13.40 4.07
N GLY A 142 -15.95 -13.19 3.78
CA GLY A 142 -16.42 -12.00 3.07
C GLY A 142 -16.13 -10.71 3.83
N TYR A 143 -16.40 -10.67 5.13
CA TYR A 143 -16.12 -9.49 5.96
C TYR A 143 -14.63 -9.29 6.26
N LEU A 144 -13.81 -10.35 6.22
CA LEU A 144 -12.35 -10.21 6.25
C LEU A 144 -11.86 -9.44 5.01
N ALA A 145 -12.29 -9.82 3.80
CA ALA A 145 -11.90 -9.09 2.59
C ALA A 145 -12.34 -7.61 2.63
N VAL A 146 -13.53 -7.33 3.16
CA VAL A 146 -14.00 -5.96 3.42
C VAL A 146 -13.12 -5.23 4.44
N GLN A 147 -12.79 -5.87 5.56
CA GLN A 147 -11.97 -5.28 6.61
C GLN A 147 -10.52 -5.02 6.14
N GLN A 148 -9.96 -5.89 5.30
CA GLN A 148 -8.67 -5.70 4.65
C GLN A 148 -8.71 -4.46 3.76
N ALA A 149 -9.77 -4.32 2.95
CA ALA A 149 -9.94 -3.14 2.11
C ALA A 149 -10.09 -1.85 2.92
N PHE A 150 -10.87 -1.87 4.01
CA PHE A 150 -10.97 -0.70 4.89
C PHE A 150 -9.64 -0.37 5.58
N SER A 151 -8.89 -1.40 6.00
CA SER A 151 -7.58 -1.20 6.62
C SER A 151 -6.57 -0.59 5.65
N ALA A 152 -6.65 -0.93 4.36
CA ALA A 152 -5.89 -0.27 3.31
C ALA A 152 -6.36 1.18 3.10
N ILE A 153 -7.67 1.42 3.01
CA ILE A 153 -8.26 2.78 2.90
C ILE A 153 -7.82 3.67 4.07
N ASP A 154 -7.90 3.18 5.31
CA ASP A 154 -7.55 3.93 6.53
C ASP A 154 -6.07 4.35 6.54
N ARG A 155 -5.19 3.63 5.82
CA ARG A 155 -3.76 3.94 5.69
C ARG A 155 -3.44 4.81 4.48
N LEU A 156 -4.26 4.75 3.43
CA LEU A 156 -4.10 5.60 2.26
C LEU A 156 -4.75 6.98 2.47
N GLU A 157 -5.85 7.05 3.23
CA GLU A 157 -6.46 8.32 3.61
C GLU A 157 -5.52 9.04 4.59
N VAL A 158 -4.98 10.19 4.18
CA VAL A 158 -4.08 11.01 5.05
C VAL A 158 -4.57 12.45 5.22
N ARG A 159 -5.56 12.87 4.41
CA ARG A 159 -6.05 14.25 4.37
C ARG A 159 -7.47 14.42 4.90
N GLY A 160 -8.25 13.33 5.04
CA GLY A 160 -9.61 13.33 5.59
C GLY A 160 -10.66 14.14 4.82
N ARG A 161 -10.38 14.54 3.58
CA ARG A 161 -11.27 15.36 2.74
C ARG A 161 -11.38 14.75 1.36
N ASP A 162 -12.54 14.92 0.73
CA ASP A 162 -12.99 14.40 -0.57
C ASP A 162 -13.94 13.20 -0.45
N SER A 163 -13.55 12.00 -0.85
CA SER A 163 -14.49 10.87 -0.89
C SER A 163 -13.80 9.51 -0.87
N ALA A 164 -14.51 8.50 -0.39
CA ALA A 164 -14.10 7.11 -0.44
C ALA A 164 -15.27 6.22 -0.86
N GLY A 165 -14.97 5.15 -1.59
CA GLY A 165 -15.97 4.20 -2.03
C GLY A 165 -15.45 2.77 -2.00
N LEU A 166 -16.41 1.86 -1.87
CA LEU A 166 -16.22 0.41 -1.86
C LEU A 166 -17.30 -0.20 -2.74
N HIS A 167 -16.89 -1.00 -3.72
CA HIS A 167 -17.77 -1.85 -4.50
C HIS A 167 -17.48 -3.32 -4.19
N LEU A 168 -18.55 -4.09 -4.05
CA LEU A 168 -18.48 -5.54 -3.80
C LEU A 168 -19.19 -6.29 -4.92
N PHE A 169 -18.54 -7.32 -5.44
CA PHE A 169 -19.23 -8.41 -6.11
C PHE A 169 -19.33 -9.60 -5.16
N VAL A 170 -20.54 -10.15 -5.02
CA VAL A 170 -20.80 -11.37 -4.23
C VAL A 170 -21.42 -12.42 -5.14
N TRP A 171 -20.83 -13.61 -5.21
CA TRP A 171 -21.34 -14.73 -6.00
C TRP A 171 -21.36 -16.01 -5.18
N GLY A 172 -22.03 -17.05 -5.67
CA GLY A 172 -22.17 -18.32 -4.95
C GLY A 172 -23.15 -18.28 -3.78
N HIS A 173 -24.01 -17.25 -3.72
CA HIS A 173 -25.10 -17.18 -2.75
C HIS A 173 -26.26 -18.12 -3.13
N ASP A 174 -27.09 -18.45 -2.16
CA ASP A 174 -28.25 -19.34 -2.30
C ASP A 174 -29.61 -18.61 -2.19
N ILE A 175 -29.61 -17.28 -2.37
CA ILE A 175 -30.83 -16.46 -2.35
C ILE A 175 -31.68 -16.76 -3.59
N GLY A 176 -32.93 -17.19 -3.38
CA GLY A 176 -33.90 -17.38 -4.46
C GLY A 176 -34.41 -16.07 -5.06
N SER A 177 -34.82 -16.11 -6.34
CA SER A 177 -35.25 -14.94 -7.14
C SER A 177 -36.32 -14.08 -6.45
N ASP A 178 -37.31 -14.70 -5.82
CA ASP A 178 -38.41 -13.98 -5.16
C ASP A 178 -37.93 -13.18 -3.94
N ALA A 179 -37.08 -13.80 -3.11
CA ALA A 179 -36.48 -13.14 -1.96
C ALA A 179 -35.52 -12.03 -2.39
N LEU A 180 -34.79 -12.26 -3.47
CA LEU A 180 -33.85 -11.30 -4.04
C LEU A 180 -34.57 -10.04 -4.55
N GLY A 181 -35.69 -10.20 -5.27
CA GLY A 181 -36.51 -9.07 -5.73
C GLY A 181 -37.03 -8.19 -4.59
N VAL A 182 -37.42 -8.79 -3.45
CA VAL A 182 -37.84 -8.05 -2.25
C VAL A 182 -36.67 -7.29 -1.62
N LEU A 183 -35.51 -7.92 -1.51
CA LEU A 183 -34.33 -7.33 -0.87
C LEU A 183 -33.66 -6.24 -1.72
N LEU A 184 -33.84 -6.27 -3.05
CA LEU A 184 -33.32 -5.27 -3.99
C LEU A 184 -34.27 -4.11 -4.25
N ALA A 185 -35.54 -4.20 -3.84
CA ALA A 185 -36.56 -3.22 -4.19
C ALA A 185 -36.12 -1.78 -3.88
N GLY A 186 -35.97 -0.96 -4.93
CA GLY A 186 -35.58 0.44 -4.84
C GLY A 186 -34.07 0.69 -4.72
N ARG A 187 -33.24 -0.35 -4.80
CA ARG A 187 -31.76 -0.28 -4.77
C ARG A 187 -31.12 -0.56 -6.13
N ASP A 188 -31.88 -1.16 -7.04
CA ASP A 188 -31.47 -1.62 -8.37
C ASP A 188 -31.64 -0.57 -9.47
N GLN A 189 -32.22 0.58 -9.16
CA GLN A 189 -32.46 1.69 -10.08
C GLN A 189 -31.84 2.99 -9.58
N ASP A 190 -30.51 3.05 -9.61
CA ASP A 190 -29.78 4.29 -9.36
C ASP A 190 -28.86 4.64 -10.55
N PRO A 191 -29.25 5.61 -11.40
CA PRO A 191 -28.43 6.03 -12.53
C PRO A 191 -27.14 6.73 -12.10
N LEU A 192 -27.03 7.17 -10.83
CA LEU A 192 -25.86 7.87 -10.30
C LEU A 192 -24.91 6.95 -9.52
N PHE A 193 -25.27 5.67 -9.33
CA PHE A 193 -24.44 4.66 -8.69
C PHE A 193 -23.91 5.11 -7.31
N GLN A 194 -24.81 5.63 -6.48
CA GLN A 194 -24.56 6.17 -5.15
C GLN A 194 -24.58 5.09 -4.06
N SER A 195 -24.25 5.51 -2.84
CA SER A 195 -24.20 4.65 -1.66
C SER A 195 -25.55 3.96 -1.40
N GLY A 196 -25.52 2.66 -1.09
CA GLY A 196 -26.70 1.84 -0.85
C GLY A 196 -27.26 1.16 -2.10
N SER A 197 -26.81 1.54 -3.31
CA SER A 197 -27.18 0.85 -4.55
C SER A 197 -26.79 -0.62 -4.48
N ALA A 198 -27.68 -1.49 -4.97
CA ALA A 198 -27.42 -2.92 -5.09
C ALA A 198 -28.17 -3.50 -6.30
N SER A 199 -27.59 -4.47 -6.99
CA SER A 199 -28.21 -5.05 -8.19
C SER A 199 -27.86 -6.52 -8.34
N ALA A 200 -28.81 -7.33 -8.81
CA ALA A 200 -28.55 -8.68 -9.29
C ALA A 200 -28.14 -8.62 -10.76
N ILE A 201 -27.02 -9.24 -11.09
CA ILE A 201 -26.47 -9.30 -12.45
C ILE A 201 -26.51 -10.75 -12.96
N ASP A 202 -26.78 -10.89 -14.26
CA ASP A 202 -26.99 -12.14 -15.02
C ASP A 202 -28.33 -12.85 -14.75
N GLY A 203 -28.75 -13.70 -15.70
CA GLY A 203 -30.12 -14.17 -15.93
C GLY A 203 -30.84 -14.89 -14.79
N ASP A 204 -30.15 -15.24 -13.70
CA ASP A 204 -30.72 -15.80 -12.46
C ASP A 204 -30.15 -15.16 -11.17
N GLY A 205 -29.47 -14.00 -11.27
CA GLY A 205 -28.82 -13.35 -10.13
C GLY A 205 -27.58 -14.08 -9.61
N ALA A 206 -26.74 -14.57 -10.53
CA ALA A 206 -25.53 -15.32 -10.18
C ALA A 206 -24.48 -14.48 -9.43
N CYS A 207 -24.52 -13.15 -9.63
CA CYS A 207 -23.65 -12.20 -8.97
C CYS A 207 -24.45 -10.98 -8.47
N LEU A 208 -24.18 -10.54 -7.25
CA LEU A 208 -24.73 -9.33 -6.66
C LEU A 208 -23.67 -8.23 -6.64
N SER A 209 -24.07 -7.04 -7.06
CA SER A 209 -23.29 -5.81 -6.97
C SER A 209 -23.76 -5.01 -5.75
N PHE A 210 -22.85 -4.55 -4.89
CA PHE A 210 -23.13 -3.64 -3.78
C PHE A 210 -22.25 -2.40 -3.84
N VAL A 211 -22.81 -1.25 -3.48
CA VAL A 211 -22.12 0.05 -3.54
C VAL A 211 -22.19 0.75 -2.20
N TYR A 212 -21.03 1.15 -1.68
CA TYR A 212 -20.92 1.99 -0.49
C TYR A 212 -20.02 3.17 -0.84
N LYS A 213 -20.53 4.39 -0.67
CA LYS A 213 -19.82 5.63 -0.98
C LYS A 213 -20.03 6.64 0.12
N ALA A 214 -19.02 7.47 0.33
CA ALA A 214 -19.07 8.63 1.20
C ALA A 214 -18.28 9.76 0.53
N ALA A 215 -18.83 10.97 0.57
CA ALA A 215 -18.15 12.18 0.14
C ALA A 215 -18.26 13.22 1.26
N ALA A 216 -17.13 13.53 1.87
CA ALA A 216 -16.98 14.55 2.89
C ALA A 216 -16.08 15.67 2.35
N GLU A 217 -16.69 16.76 1.87
CA GLU A 217 -15.96 17.96 1.44
C GLU A 217 -15.20 18.62 2.60
N ILE A 218 -15.74 18.49 3.81
CA ILE A 218 -15.16 18.95 5.07
C ILE A 218 -15.33 17.81 6.09
N GLY A 219 -14.23 17.35 6.68
CA GLY A 219 -14.23 16.26 7.64
C GLY A 219 -12.88 16.07 8.31
N GLU A 220 -12.85 15.12 9.23
CA GLU A 220 -11.65 14.59 9.86
C GLU A 220 -11.22 13.29 9.19
N LEU A 221 -9.95 12.92 9.41
CA LEU A 221 -9.42 11.66 8.90
C LEU A 221 -10.22 10.46 9.47
N GLY A 222 -10.75 9.62 8.58
CA GLY A 222 -11.54 8.45 8.93
C GLY A 222 -13.07 8.66 8.87
N ASP A 223 -13.56 9.88 8.64
CA ASP A 223 -15.01 10.14 8.54
C ASP A 223 -15.66 9.35 7.39
N ASN A 224 -14.99 9.33 6.23
CA ASN A 224 -15.45 8.57 5.07
C ASN A 224 -15.51 7.07 5.39
N THR A 225 -14.43 6.48 5.90
CA THR A 225 -14.41 5.06 6.25
C THR A 225 -15.44 4.72 7.32
N ALA A 226 -15.63 5.58 8.32
CA ALA A 226 -16.68 5.39 9.33
C ALA A 226 -18.09 5.38 8.72
N ALA A 227 -18.37 6.26 7.76
CA ALA A 227 -19.65 6.26 7.03
C ALA A 227 -19.84 4.99 6.19
N LEU A 228 -18.80 4.51 5.51
CA LEU A 228 -18.82 3.27 4.75
C LEU A 228 -19.08 2.06 5.67
N ARG A 229 -18.33 1.95 6.78
CA ARG A 229 -18.49 0.87 7.77
C ARG A 229 -19.90 0.82 8.35
N ARG A 230 -20.49 1.96 8.70
CA ARG A 230 -21.88 2.04 9.20
C ARG A 230 -22.88 1.54 8.17
N THR A 231 -22.76 1.98 6.92
CA THR A 231 -23.71 1.62 5.85
C THR A 231 -23.62 0.14 5.51
N LEU A 232 -22.39 -0.37 5.35
CA LEU A 232 -22.12 -1.78 5.04
C LEU A 232 -22.54 -2.69 6.20
N GLY A 233 -22.25 -2.32 7.45
CA GLY A 233 -22.65 -3.06 8.65
C GLY A 233 -24.16 -3.04 8.91
N ALA A 234 -24.94 -2.20 8.22
CA ALA A 234 -26.40 -2.17 8.29
C ALA A 234 -27.07 -2.92 7.12
N ASP A 235 -26.31 -3.42 6.15
CA ASP A 235 -26.87 -4.01 4.91
C ASP A 235 -27.32 -5.46 5.12
N ALA A 236 -28.64 -5.63 5.26
CA ALA A 236 -29.26 -6.95 5.46
C ALA A 236 -29.11 -7.88 4.23
N LEU A 237 -29.07 -7.34 3.01
CA LEU A 237 -28.91 -8.15 1.81
C LEU A 237 -27.48 -8.69 1.72
N LEU A 238 -26.48 -7.85 1.98
CA LEU A 238 -25.08 -8.29 2.01
C LEU A 238 -24.89 -9.39 3.05
N ARG A 239 -25.43 -9.20 4.27
CA ARG A 239 -25.41 -10.22 5.33
C ARG A 239 -26.03 -11.53 4.85
N ARG A 240 -27.22 -11.48 4.28
CA ARG A 240 -27.89 -12.70 3.81
C ARG A 240 -27.10 -13.39 2.68
N ALA A 241 -26.48 -12.62 1.77
CA ALA A 241 -25.69 -13.19 0.68
C ALA A 241 -24.44 -13.91 1.20
N LEU A 242 -23.75 -13.31 2.18
CA LEU A 242 -22.53 -13.87 2.76
C LEU A 242 -22.76 -15.08 3.68
N GLN A 243 -23.98 -15.25 4.21
CA GLN A 243 -24.38 -16.44 4.98
C GLN A 243 -24.36 -17.74 4.16
N SER A 244 -24.45 -17.66 2.84
CA SER A 244 -24.44 -18.85 1.99
C SER A 244 -23.05 -19.51 2.05
N PRO A 245 -22.93 -20.83 2.30
CA PRO A 245 -21.63 -21.50 2.44
C PRO A 245 -20.71 -21.39 1.21
N GLY A 246 -21.30 -21.26 0.02
CA GLY A 246 -20.58 -21.07 -1.25
C GLY A 246 -20.26 -19.61 -1.58
N ALA A 247 -20.66 -18.66 -0.73
CA ALA A 247 -20.50 -17.25 -1.01
C ALA A 247 -19.02 -16.86 -1.06
N ARG A 248 -18.68 -16.11 -2.11
CA ARG A 248 -17.37 -15.47 -2.28
C ARG A 248 -17.56 -14.02 -2.65
N LEU A 249 -16.54 -13.23 -2.38
CA LEU A 249 -16.59 -11.79 -2.47
C LEU A 249 -15.29 -11.24 -3.06
N ALA A 250 -15.42 -10.27 -3.97
CA ALA A 250 -14.33 -9.46 -4.49
C ALA A 250 -14.60 -7.99 -4.15
N VAL A 251 -13.55 -7.26 -3.77
CA VAL A 251 -13.61 -5.85 -3.40
C VAL A 251 -12.83 -5.03 -4.40
N LEU A 252 -13.44 -3.95 -4.88
CA LEU A 252 -12.74 -2.83 -5.49
C LEU A 252 -13.07 -1.57 -4.68
N GLY A 253 -12.07 -0.93 -4.11
CA GLY A 253 -12.19 0.27 -3.30
C GLY A 253 -11.36 1.42 -3.84
N HIS A 254 -11.66 2.63 -3.39
CA HIS A 254 -10.90 3.81 -3.76
C HIS A 254 -11.02 4.94 -2.73
N THR A 255 -9.92 5.64 -2.47
CA THR A 255 -9.93 6.98 -1.87
C THR A 255 -9.62 8.00 -2.95
N ARG A 256 -10.51 8.98 -3.14
CA ARG A 256 -10.39 9.94 -4.25
C ARG A 256 -9.78 11.25 -3.79
N TRP A 257 -8.96 11.82 -4.66
CA TRP A 257 -8.62 13.24 -4.64
C TRP A 257 -8.95 13.81 -6.01
N ALA A 258 -9.98 14.65 -6.07
CA ALA A 258 -10.61 15.11 -7.29
C ALA A 258 -9.70 16.07 -8.06
N SER A 259 -9.07 15.56 -9.11
CA SER A 259 -8.44 16.32 -10.19
C SER A 259 -9.48 16.70 -11.26
N VAL A 260 -10.28 15.74 -11.70
CA VAL A 260 -11.35 15.89 -12.69
C VAL A 260 -12.70 15.49 -12.13
N GLY A 261 -13.68 16.41 -12.17
CA GLY A 261 -15.05 16.21 -11.72
C GLY A 261 -15.31 16.64 -10.27
N ILE A 262 -16.53 17.10 -9.99
CA ILE A 262 -16.93 17.69 -8.71
C ILE A 262 -16.81 16.66 -7.57
N ILE A 263 -16.47 17.12 -6.35
CA ILE A 263 -16.53 16.28 -5.15
C ILE A 263 -17.99 15.96 -4.85
N GLY A 264 -18.33 14.67 -4.81
CA GLY A 264 -19.69 14.21 -4.52
C GLY A 264 -19.86 12.73 -4.84
N GLU A 265 -20.83 12.08 -4.19
CA GLU A 265 -21.04 10.62 -4.32
C GLU A 265 -21.12 10.10 -5.76
N PRO A 266 -21.78 10.77 -6.73
CA PRO A 266 -21.82 10.29 -8.12
C PRO A 266 -20.44 10.23 -8.79
N ASN A 267 -19.46 10.99 -8.28
CA ASN A 267 -18.08 11.02 -8.80
C ASN A 267 -17.11 10.19 -7.94
N THR A 268 -17.54 9.70 -6.78
CA THR A 268 -16.76 8.78 -5.95
C THR A 268 -16.59 7.45 -6.68
N HIS A 269 -15.36 6.96 -6.76
CA HIS A 269 -15.06 5.66 -7.36
C HIS A 269 -15.28 4.53 -6.34
N PRO A 270 -15.58 3.29 -6.77
CA PRO A 270 -15.72 2.85 -8.17
C PRO A 270 -17.00 3.35 -8.89
N LEU A 271 -16.97 3.33 -10.22
CA LEU A 271 -18.09 3.67 -11.11
C LEU A 271 -18.50 2.44 -11.93
N ASN A 272 -19.79 2.30 -12.26
CA ASN A 272 -20.29 1.20 -13.10
C ASN A 272 -20.28 1.52 -14.59
N SER A 273 -20.63 0.54 -15.43
CA SER A 273 -20.70 0.66 -16.90
C SER A 273 -22.03 1.20 -17.43
N LEU A 274 -23.04 1.41 -16.58
CA LEU A 274 -24.39 1.77 -17.01
C LEU A 274 -24.44 3.19 -17.62
N GLU A 275 -25.27 3.34 -18.65
CA GLU A 275 -25.52 4.58 -19.40
C GLU A 275 -27.01 4.97 -19.29
N LEU A 276 -27.36 6.25 -19.51
CA LEU A 276 -28.73 6.76 -19.33
C LEU A 276 -29.78 6.13 -20.27
N GLU A 277 -29.36 5.76 -21.49
CA GLU A 277 -30.25 5.25 -22.53
C GLU A 277 -29.51 4.19 -23.34
N GLN A 278 -30.04 2.97 -23.40
CA GLN A 278 -29.62 1.97 -24.38
C GLN A 278 -30.61 1.93 -25.53
N PRO A 279 -30.16 1.83 -26.80
CA PRO A 279 -31.08 1.70 -27.92
C PRO A 279 -32.02 0.50 -27.73
N ALA A 280 -33.32 0.70 -27.96
CA ALA A 280 -34.29 -0.38 -27.79
C ALA A 280 -33.89 -1.60 -28.65
N GLY A 281 -33.77 -2.77 -28.01
CA GLY A 281 -33.37 -4.01 -28.67
C GLY A 281 -31.87 -4.31 -28.68
N THR A 282 -31.01 -3.49 -28.05
CA THR A 282 -29.61 -3.89 -27.80
C THR A 282 -29.53 -4.83 -26.59
N PRO A 283 -28.79 -5.95 -26.68
CA PRO A 283 -28.46 -6.74 -25.50
C PRO A 283 -27.77 -5.87 -24.45
N GLN A 284 -28.14 -6.06 -23.18
CA GLN A 284 -27.44 -5.41 -22.07
C GLN A 284 -25.99 -5.92 -22.05
N PRO A 285 -24.99 -5.03 -22.14
CA PRO A 285 -23.61 -5.44 -22.08
C PRO A 285 -23.23 -5.88 -20.66
N PRO A 286 -22.16 -6.69 -20.49
CA PRO A 286 -21.68 -7.12 -19.18
C PRO A 286 -21.51 -5.98 -18.18
N PHE A 287 -21.91 -6.20 -16.93
CA PHE A 287 -21.77 -5.19 -15.88
C PHE A 287 -20.30 -5.12 -15.43
N VAL A 288 -19.72 -3.93 -15.53
CA VAL A 288 -18.31 -3.67 -15.20
C VAL A 288 -18.24 -2.50 -14.25
N VAL A 289 -17.33 -2.56 -13.28
CA VAL A 289 -16.98 -1.43 -12.42
C VAL A 289 -15.50 -1.08 -12.58
N ALA A 290 -15.16 0.19 -12.37
CA ALA A 290 -13.77 0.62 -12.37
C ALA A 290 -13.48 1.73 -11.37
N ALA A 291 -12.23 1.81 -10.94
CA ALA A 291 -11.65 2.92 -10.21
C ALA A 291 -10.40 3.44 -10.94
N LEU A 292 -10.11 4.72 -10.79
CA LEU A 292 -9.00 5.40 -11.44
C LEU A 292 -8.25 6.25 -10.42
N ASN A 293 -6.93 6.08 -10.40
CA ASN A 293 -6.01 7.03 -9.81
C ASN A 293 -5.17 7.65 -10.94
N GLY A 294 -5.03 8.98 -10.95
CA GLY A 294 -4.54 9.74 -12.09
C GLY A 294 -5.66 10.22 -13.01
N ASP A 295 -5.31 10.62 -14.24
CA ASP A 295 -6.21 11.33 -15.16
C ASP A 295 -6.22 10.67 -16.55
N VAL A 296 -7.42 10.50 -17.12
CA VAL A 296 -7.61 10.17 -18.54
C VAL A 296 -7.77 11.47 -19.32
N ASP A 297 -6.67 11.98 -19.86
CA ASP A 297 -6.58 13.31 -20.49
C ASP A 297 -7.54 13.45 -21.68
N ASN A 298 -7.72 12.38 -22.47
CA ASN A 298 -8.58 12.34 -23.65
C ASN A 298 -10.01 11.83 -23.39
N HIS A 299 -10.50 11.83 -22.13
CA HIS A 299 -11.83 11.28 -21.79
C HIS A 299 -12.99 11.97 -22.53
N ALA A 300 -12.89 13.27 -22.82
CA ALA A 300 -13.92 14.02 -23.55
C ALA A 300 -14.03 13.54 -25.00
N ASP A 301 -12.89 13.35 -25.67
CA ASP A 301 -12.82 12.83 -27.03
C ASP A 301 -13.32 11.39 -27.09
N LEU A 302 -12.95 10.56 -26.11
CA LEU A 302 -13.46 9.18 -25.99
C LEU A 302 -14.98 9.14 -25.81
N ARG A 303 -15.54 10.04 -24.99
CA ARG A 303 -16.98 10.16 -24.79
C ARG A 303 -17.69 10.52 -26.10
N GLU A 304 -17.14 11.43 -26.90
CA GLU A 304 -17.69 11.83 -28.19
C GLU A 304 -17.55 10.73 -29.24
N ALA A 305 -16.33 10.20 -29.43
CA ALA A 305 -15.99 9.20 -30.44
C ALA A 305 -16.80 7.91 -30.28
N HIS A 306 -17.02 7.47 -29.05
CA HIS A 306 -17.83 6.29 -28.75
C HIS A 306 -19.30 6.64 -28.48
N GLY A 307 -19.69 7.92 -28.47
CA GLY A 307 -21.07 8.35 -28.23
C GLY A 307 -21.62 7.93 -26.86
N LEU A 308 -20.81 8.02 -25.80
CA LEU A 308 -21.18 7.58 -24.46
C LEU A 308 -22.25 8.51 -23.84
N ARG A 309 -23.27 7.92 -23.21
CA ARG A 309 -24.42 8.60 -22.58
C ARG A 309 -24.31 8.58 -21.06
N ILE A 310 -23.39 9.39 -20.54
CA ILE A 310 -23.10 9.50 -19.11
C ILE A 310 -24.07 10.49 -18.43
N PRO A 311 -24.68 10.14 -17.28
CA PRO A 311 -25.48 11.04 -16.45
C PRO A 311 -24.75 12.35 -16.12
N ALA A 312 -25.44 13.49 -16.26
CA ALA A 312 -24.83 14.81 -16.09
C ALA A 312 -24.13 15.04 -14.72
N PRO A 313 -24.61 14.51 -13.57
CA PRO A 313 -23.90 14.65 -12.30
C PRO A 313 -22.58 13.87 -12.21
N ILE A 314 -22.35 12.89 -13.09
CA ILE A 314 -21.08 12.17 -13.20
C ILE A 314 -20.19 12.95 -14.16
N THR A 315 -19.24 13.67 -13.58
CA THR A 315 -18.33 14.62 -14.23
C THR A 315 -16.87 14.17 -14.20
N THR A 316 -16.55 13.08 -13.50
CA THR A 316 -15.23 12.44 -13.52
C THR A 316 -15.00 11.71 -14.84
N ASP A 317 -13.78 11.85 -15.34
CA ASP A 317 -13.18 11.13 -16.46
C ASP A 317 -13.24 9.60 -16.31
N ALA A 318 -13.09 9.07 -15.09
CA ALA A 318 -13.07 7.64 -14.80
C ALA A 318 -14.30 6.85 -15.31
N LYS A 319 -15.44 7.50 -15.53
CA LYS A 319 -16.67 6.84 -16.01
C LYS A 319 -16.53 6.27 -17.43
N VAL A 320 -15.59 6.78 -18.25
CA VAL A 320 -15.35 6.23 -19.59
C VAL A 320 -14.81 4.80 -19.52
N ILE A 321 -14.07 4.46 -18.45
CA ILE A 321 -13.39 3.17 -18.28
C ILE A 321 -14.37 2.00 -18.26
N PRO A 322 -15.25 1.84 -17.25
CA PRO A 322 -16.13 0.67 -17.16
C PRO A 322 -17.11 0.62 -18.35
N THR A 323 -17.53 1.78 -18.85
CA THR A 323 -18.46 1.90 -19.98
C THR A 323 -17.83 1.35 -21.28
N LEU A 324 -16.59 1.73 -21.59
CA LEU A 324 -15.89 1.23 -22.78
C LEU A 324 -15.52 -0.24 -22.68
N VAL A 325 -15.08 -0.72 -21.51
CA VAL A 325 -14.81 -2.15 -21.29
C VAL A 325 -16.07 -2.97 -21.55
N SER A 326 -17.18 -2.59 -20.92
CA SER A 326 -18.49 -3.25 -21.07
C SER A 326 -18.96 -3.30 -22.53
N ARG A 327 -18.84 -2.18 -23.26
CA ARG A 327 -19.20 -2.13 -24.69
C ARG A 327 -18.32 -3.04 -25.56
N ARG A 328 -17.01 -3.08 -25.32
CA ARG A 328 -16.09 -3.95 -26.09
C ARG A 328 -16.37 -5.43 -25.88
N MET A 329 -16.78 -5.81 -24.67
CA MET A 329 -17.22 -7.19 -24.42
C MET A 329 -18.45 -7.59 -25.25
N SER A 330 -19.24 -6.61 -25.74
CA SER A 330 -20.49 -6.83 -26.48
C SER A 330 -20.44 -6.39 -27.96
N GLY A 331 -19.27 -6.03 -28.49
CA GLY A 331 -19.13 -5.42 -29.83
C GLY A 331 -19.45 -6.38 -31.00
N PRO A 332 -20.07 -5.91 -32.10
CA PRO A 332 -20.38 -6.72 -33.27
C PRO A 332 -19.14 -7.02 -34.14
N GLY A 333 -18.91 -8.29 -34.50
CA GLY A 333 -17.87 -8.70 -35.45
C GLY A 333 -17.11 -9.98 -35.07
N GLU A 334 -17.20 -10.39 -33.81
CA GLU A 334 -16.74 -11.69 -33.32
C GLU A 334 -18.00 -12.40 -32.82
N SER A 335 -18.32 -13.58 -33.35
CA SER A 335 -19.56 -14.31 -33.05
C SER A 335 -19.75 -14.68 -31.58
N ASP A 336 -18.79 -14.36 -30.70
CA ASP A 336 -18.78 -14.62 -29.26
C ASP A 336 -18.33 -13.39 -28.40
N GLY A 337 -18.19 -12.18 -28.97
CA GLY A 337 -17.65 -11.02 -28.25
C GLY A 337 -16.16 -11.15 -27.89
N VAL A 338 -15.57 -10.08 -27.32
CA VAL A 338 -14.18 -10.08 -26.85
C VAL A 338 -14.14 -10.33 -25.34
N GLY A 339 -13.38 -11.33 -24.88
CA GLY A 339 -13.26 -11.64 -23.44
C GLY A 339 -12.79 -10.45 -22.58
N LEU A 340 -13.08 -10.45 -21.28
CA LEU A 340 -12.87 -9.33 -20.35
C LEU A 340 -11.45 -8.74 -20.43
N VAL A 341 -10.43 -9.60 -20.44
CA VAL A 341 -9.02 -9.20 -20.45
C VAL A 341 -8.67 -8.41 -21.71
N GLU A 342 -9.09 -8.88 -22.88
CA GLU A 342 -8.80 -8.21 -24.14
C GLU A 342 -9.65 -6.95 -24.32
N ALA A 343 -10.90 -6.95 -23.84
CA ALA A 343 -11.75 -5.77 -23.79
C ALA A 343 -11.14 -4.67 -22.91
N PHE A 344 -10.58 -5.05 -21.76
CA PHE A 344 -9.86 -4.14 -20.88
C PHE A 344 -8.58 -3.62 -21.53
N ARG A 345 -7.72 -4.49 -22.06
CA ARG A 345 -6.47 -4.10 -22.74
C ARG A 345 -6.70 -3.11 -23.87
N ARG A 346 -7.65 -3.40 -24.76
CA ARG A 346 -8.01 -2.51 -25.87
C ARG A 346 -8.55 -1.17 -25.39
N THR A 347 -9.29 -1.15 -24.28
CA THR A 347 -9.83 0.08 -23.68
C THR A 347 -8.71 0.97 -23.14
N VAL A 348 -7.83 0.44 -22.29
CA VAL A 348 -6.76 1.24 -21.67
C VAL A 348 -5.69 1.68 -22.68
N SER A 349 -5.55 0.96 -23.79
CA SER A 349 -4.63 1.33 -24.88
C SER A 349 -5.02 2.61 -25.62
N GLU A 350 -6.30 3.02 -25.57
CA GLU A 350 -6.79 4.25 -26.19
C GLU A 350 -6.66 5.48 -25.29
N PHE A 351 -6.31 5.30 -24.02
CA PHE A 351 -6.23 6.42 -23.09
C PHE A 351 -4.96 7.23 -23.35
N GLU A 352 -5.01 8.51 -23.00
CA GLU A 352 -3.87 9.40 -22.86
C GLU A 352 -3.80 9.88 -21.40
N GLY A 353 -2.59 10.15 -20.90
CA GLY A 353 -2.35 10.53 -19.50
C GLY A 353 -1.66 9.45 -18.66
N SER A 354 -1.48 9.77 -17.38
CA SER A 354 -0.87 8.91 -16.36
C SER A 354 -1.97 8.28 -15.50
N VAL A 355 -2.14 6.97 -15.62
CA VAL A 355 -3.29 6.25 -15.07
C VAL A 355 -2.86 4.99 -14.32
N ALA A 356 -3.47 4.77 -13.16
CA ALA A 356 -3.60 3.50 -12.49
C ALA A 356 -5.09 3.15 -12.44
N ILE A 357 -5.47 1.98 -12.93
CA ILE A 357 -6.86 1.59 -13.13
C ILE A 357 -7.08 0.23 -12.49
N GLY A 358 -8.19 0.07 -11.76
CA GLY A 358 -8.69 -1.21 -11.28
C GLY A 358 -10.07 -1.49 -11.88
N VAL A 359 -10.31 -2.71 -12.36
CA VAL A 359 -11.55 -3.15 -13.01
C VAL A 359 -12.01 -4.48 -12.44
N ALA A 360 -13.32 -4.62 -12.25
CA ALA A 360 -13.99 -5.88 -11.94
C ALA A 360 -15.25 -6.03 -12.81
N SER A 361 -15.64 -7.27 -13.13
CA SER A 361 -16.84 -7.56 -13.90
C SER A 361 -17.69 -8.64 -13.25
N ALA A 362 -19.01 -8.48 -13.31
CA ALA A 362 -19.95 -9.47 -12.80
C ALA A 362 -19.92 -10.80 -13.57
N SER A 363 -19.47 -10.79 -14.84
CA SER A 363 -19.37 -12.00 -15.66
C SER A 363 -18.17 -12.89 -15.30
N GLU A 364 -17.13 -12.31 -14.70
CA GLU A 364 -15.95 -13.02 -14.20
C GLU A 364 -15.60 -12.47 -12.79
N PRO A 365 -16.48 -12.65 -11.79
CA PRO A 365 -16.36 -11.97 -10.50
C PRO A 365 -15.20 -12.49 -9.65
N SER A 366 -14.62 -13.64 -10.03
CA SER A 366 -13.39 -14.19 -9.45
C SER A 366 -12.11 -13.57 -10.04
N LYS A 367 -12.20 -12.49 -10.82
CA LYS A 367 -11.02 -11.78 -11.37
C LYS A 367 -11.04 -10.29 -11.03
N LEU A 368 -9.85 -9.76 -10.72
CA LEU A 368 -9.57 -8.32 -10.68
C LEU A 368 -8.53 -7.98 -11.73
N LEU A 369 -8.75 -6.90 -12.48
CA LEU A 369 -7.85 -6.46 -13.53
C LEU A 369 -7.29 -5.08 -13.18
N PHE A 370 -6.01 -4.88 -13.46
CA PHE A 370 -5.30 -3.64 -13.18
C PHE A 370 -4.51 -3.19 -14.39
N ALA A 371 -4.41 -1.89 -14.60
CA ALA A 371 -3.52 -1.31 -15.61
C ALA A 371 -2.77 -0.12 -15.02
N LEU A 372 -1.49 -0.01 -15.33
CA LEU A 372 -0.64 1.10 -14.93
C LEU A 372 0.11 1.64 -16.14
N ARG A 373 0.12 2.96 -16.31
CA ARG A 373 0.94 3.64 -17.31
C ARG A 373 1.23 5.07 -16.89
N GLY A 374 2.47 5.50 -17.07
CA GLY A 374 3.00 6.77 -16.57
C GLY A 374 3.71 6.61 -15.22
N SER A 375 4.48 7.64 -14.85
CA SER A 375 5.35 7.65 -13.66
C SER A 375 4.67 8.18 -12.39
N GLY A 376 3.46 8.75 -12.51
CA GLY A 376 2.81 9.49 -11.43
C GLY A 376 2.02 8.63 -10.43
N GLN A 377 1.75 7.36 -10.77
CA GLN A 377 0.88 6.47 -10.01
C GLN A 377 1.59 5.16 -9.69
N GLY A 378 1.18 4.50 -8.60
CA GLY A 378 1.69 3.19 -8.19
C GLY A 378 0.57 2.17 -8.05
N LEU A 379 0.91 0.90 -8.27
CA LEU A 379 0.10 -0.26 -7.89
C LEU A 379 1.03 -1.37 -7.38
N TYR A 380 0.70 -1.89 -6.21
CA TYR A 380 1.47 -2.90 -5.48
C TYR A 380 0.58 -4.11 -5.26
N LEU A 381 0.97 -5.25 -5.81
CA LEU A 381 0.25 -6.52 -5.76
C LEU A 381 0.74 -7.33 -4.56
N GLY A 382 0.10 -7.18 -3.42
CA GLY A 382 0.41 -7.90 -2.19
C GLY A 382 0.04 -9.38 -2.29
N LEU A 383 0.99 -10.25 -1.92
CA LEU A 383 0.84 -11.70 -1.84
C LEU A 383 0.58 -12.12 -0.39
N ALA A 384 -0.69 -12.25 0.00
CA ALA A 384 -1.09 -12.65 1.35
C ALA A 384 -1.62 -14.09 1.37
N ASP A 385 -1.89 -14.60 2.58
CA ASP A 385 -2.42 -15.95 2.77
C ASP A 385 -3.80 -16.08 2.12
N ASP A 386 -3.88 -16.84 1.03
CA ASP A 386 -5.10 -17.13 0.28
C ASP A 386 -5.80 -15.88 -0.28
N SER A 387 -5.09 -14.76 -0.40
CA SER A 387 -5.62 -13.52 -0.97
C SER A 387 -4.57 -12.68 -1.70
N PHE A 388 -5.03 -11.91 -2.67
CA PHE A 388 -4.31 -10.76 -3.18
C PHE A 388 -4.88 -9.48 -2.57
N ILE A 389 -3.99 -8.57 -2.14
CA ILE A 389 -4.34 -7.21 -1.76
C ILE A 389 -3.59 -6.27 -2.68
N VAL A 390 -4.30 -5.50 -3.49
CA VAL A 390 -3.73 -4.46 -4.34
C VAL A 390 -3.95 -3.12 -3.67
N ALA A 391 -2.91 -2.30 -3.62
CA ALA A 391 -3.01 -0.92 -3.16
C ALA A 391 -2.15 0.01 -4.02
N SER A 392 -2.50 1.30 -4.06
CA SER A 392 -1.67 2.30 -4.77
C SER A 392 -0.37 2.66 -4.06
N GLU A 393 -0.22 2.28 -2.79
CA GLU A 393 1.03 2.40 -2.02
C GLU A 393 1.27 1.14 -1.19
N PRO A 394 2.54 0.80 -0.85
CA PRO A 394 2.84 -0.36 -0.02
C PRO A 394 2.15 -0.33 1.34
N TYR A 395 1.84 0.87 1.86
CA TYR A 395 1.12 1.04 3.12
C TYR A 395 -0.24 0.35 3.13
N GLY A 396 -0.89 0.22 1.97
CA GLY A 396 -2.17 -0.47 1.85
C GLY A 396 -2.05 -2.00 1.83
N VAL A 397 -0.86 -2.57 1.67
CA VAL A 397 -0.65 -4.05 1.64
C VAL A 397 0.00 -4.61 2.91
N ILE A 398 0.80 -3.80 3.62
CA ILE A 398 1.72 -4.27 4.67
C ILE A 398 1.04 -4.85 5.91
N GLU A 399 -0.24 -4.56 6.16
CA GLU A 399 -0.97 -5.24 7.23
C GLU A 399 -1.15 -6.72 6.92
N GLU A 400 -1.40 -7.08 5.67
CA GLU A 400 -1.69 -8.48 5.30
C GLU A 400 -0.43 -9.22 4.92
N THR A 401 0.51 -8.54 4.27
CA THR A 401 1.74 -9.15 3.78
C THR A 401 2.86 -8.14 3.59
N ALA A 402 4.08 -8.56 3.91
CA ALA A 402 5.27 -7.80 3.55
C ALA A 402 5.71 -8.06 2.11
N LYS A 403 5.12 -9.03 1.39
CA LYS A 403 5.57 -9.41 0.04
C LYS A 403 4.65 -8.83 -1.02
N TYR A 404 5.21 -8.15 -2.01
CA TYR A 404 4.45 -7.61 -3.12
C TYR A 404 5.24 -7.61 -4.43
N VAL A 405 4.51 -7.54 -5.54
CA VAL A 405 5.05 -7.21 -6.87
C VAL A 405 4.64 -5.78 -7.20
N ARG A 406 5.61 -4.93 -7.58
CA ARG A 406 5.34 -3.55 -7.98
C ARG A 406 5.11 -3.52 -9.49
N MET A 407 4.00 -2.93 -9.94
CA MET A 407 3.76 -2.73 -11.36
C MET A 407 4.66 -1.62 -11.93
N ASP A 408 5.08 -1.78 -13.18
CA ASP A 408 5.87 -0.81 -13.94
C ASP A 408 4.97 0.05 -14.85
N GLY A 409 4.94 1.36 -14.57
CA GLY A 409 4.23 2.34 -15.38
C GLY A 409 5.09 3.05 -16.42
N GLU A 410 6.42 3.03 -16.29
CA GLU A 410 7.34 3.88 -17.05
C GLU A 410 7.89 3.19 -18.31
N ASN A 411 8.09 1.86 -18.26
CA ASN A 411 8.64 1.10 -19.38
C ASN A 411 7.56 0.50 -20.29
N GLY A 412 6.66 1.36 -20.78
CA GLY A 412 5.56 0.98 -21.69
C GLY A 412 4.26 0.56 -21.00
N GLY A 413 4.25 0.55 -19.66
CA GLY A 413 3.09 0.22 -18.84
C GLY A 413 2.77 -1.27 -18.80
N GLU A 414 2.00 -1.66 -17.79
CA GLU A 414 1.63 -3.05 -17.55
C GLU A 414 0.12 -3.20 -17.32
N ILE A 415 -0.40 -4.35 -17.71
CA ILE A 415 -1.76 -4.80 -17.45
C ILE A 415 -1.68 -6.13 -16.71
N VAL A 416 -2.39 -6.26 -15.59
CA VAL A 416 -2.38 -7.43 -14.72
C VAL A 416 -3.79 -7.95 -14.55
N VAL A 417 -3.93 -9.27 -14.52
CA VAL A 417 -5.14 -10.00 -14.16
C VAL A 417 -4.79 -10.85 -12.95
N LEU A 418 -5.55 -10.68 -11.87
CA LEU A 418 -5.48 -11.50 -10.66
C LEU A 418 -6.61 -12.51 -10.66
N ASP A 419 -6.26 -13.78 -10.53
CA ASP A 419 -7.20 -14.88 -10.39
C ASP A 419 -7.45 -15.19 -8.91
N GLY A 420 -8.69 -14.97 -8.48
CA GLY A 420 -9.16 -15.24 -7.13
C GLY A 420 -9.09 -16.71 -6.73
N ASP A 421 -9.04 -17.66 -7.67
CA ASP A 421 -8.95 -19.09 -7.36
C ASP A 421 -7.53 -19.52 -6.98
N THR A 422 -6.53 -18.75 -7.41
CA THR A 422 -5.10 -18.97 -7.12
C THR A 422 -4.53 -17.81 -6.28
N ALA A 423 -5.39 -17.16 -5.50
CA ALA A 423 -5.03 -15.95 -4.76
C ALA A 423 -3.91 -16.18 -3.74
N GLY A 424 -2.97 -15.23 -3.67
CA GLY A 424 -1.79 -15.29 -2.80
C GLY A 424 -0.54 -15.92 -3.43
N GLU A 425 -0.67 -16.55 -4.59
CA GLU A 425 0.44 -17.21 -5.30
C GLU A 425 0.77 -16.52 -6.63
N LEU A 426 2.03 -16.53 -7.04
CA LEU A 426 2.45 -15.93 -8.32
C LEU A 426 1.74 -16.53 -9.54
N GLY A 427 1.34 -17.81 -9.47
CA GLY A 427 0.58 -18.47 -10.53
C GLY A 427 -0.81 -17.87 -10.78
N GLY A 428 -1.35 -17.11 -9.81
CA GLY A 428 -2.59 -16.36 -9.96
C GLY A 428 -2.43 -14.98 -10.61
N ILE A 429 -1.22 -14.62 -11.07
CA ILE A 429 -0.92 -13.33 -11.70
C ILE A 429 -0.61 -13.56 -13.18
N ALA A 430 -1.49 -13.08 -14.06
CA ALA A 430 -1.21 -12.96 -15.49
C ALA A 430 -0.91 -11.49 -15.83
N ARG A 431 0.24 -11.22 -16.43
CA ARG A 431 0.69 -9.86 -16.76
C ARG A 431 1.01 -9.73 -18.24
N PHE A 432 0.61 -8.60 -18.81
CA PHE A 432 0.69 -8.29 -20.23
C PHE A 432 1.20 -6.87 -20.44
N ALA A 433 1.93 -6.67 -21.55
CA ALA A 433 2.15 -5.34 -22.10
C ALA A 433 0.88 -4.83 -22.80
N TYR A 434 0.79 -3.52 -23.01
CA TYR A 434 -0.34 -2.90 -23.72
C TYR A 434 -0.49 -3.40 -25.16
N ASP A 435 0.58 -3.87 -25.80
CA ASP A 435 0.56 -4.48 -27.14
C ASP A 435 0.02 -5.93 -27.16
N GLY A 436 -0.23 -6.52 -25.99
CA GLY A 436 -0.74 -7.87 -25.81
C GLY A 436 0.34 -8.94 -25.60
N ARG A 437 1.63 -8.59 -25.59
CA ARG A 437 2.69 -9.55 -25.25
C ARG A 437 2.60 -9.94 -23.78
N GLU A 438 2.76 -11.23 -23.50
CA GLU A 438 2.86 -11.75 -22.13
C GLU A 438 4.17 -11.29 -21.48
N LEU A 439 4.08 -10.90 -20.21
CA LEU A 439 5.19 -10.51 -19.35
C LEU A 439 5.08 -11.32 -18.06
N PRO A 440 5.45 -12.62 -18.04
CA PRO A 440 5.28 -13.45 -16.85
C PRO A 440 5.98 -12.85 -15.63
N VAL A 441 5.39 -13.03 -14.46
CA VAL A 441 5.95 -12.55 -13.19
C VAL A 441 6.81 -13.65 -12.57
N ASP A 442 8.04 -13.32 -12.20
CA ASP A 442 8.97 -14.26 -11.57
C ASP A 442 9.18 -13.98 -10.07
N SER A 443 9.76 -14.95 -9.36
CA SER A 443 9.99 -14.84 -7.91
C SER A 443 11.05 -13.81 -7.52
N THR A 444 11.91 -13.38 -8.45
CA THR A 444 12.94 -12.34 -8.24
C THR A 444 12.35 -10.93 -8.27
N GLU A 445 11.16 -10.77 -8.87
CA GLU A 445 10.39 -9.52 -8.86
C GLU A 445 9.61 -9.31 -7.55
N VAL A 446 9.56 -10.31 -6.66
CA VAL A 446 8.87 -10.19 -5.37
C VAL A 446 9.73 -9.41 -4.38
N ILE A 447 9.24 -8.23 -4.03
CA ILE A 447 9.88 -7.33 -3.07
C ILE A 447 9.32 -7.60 -1.67
N ARG A 448 10.19 -7.53 -0.66
CA ARG A 448 9.78 -7.52 0.75
C ARG A 448 9.81 -6.09 1.28
N ALA A 449 8.67 -5.59 1.74
CA ALA A 449 8.56 -4.35 2.48
C ALA A 449 9.38 -4.41 3.77
N GLU A 450 10.12 -3.34 4.02
CA GLU A 450 10.90 -3.14 5.26
C GLU A 450 10.18 -2.24 6.28
N ILE A 451 8.95 -1.84 5.96
CA ILE A 451 8.05 -1.04 6.80
C ILE A 451 6.93 -1.93 7.36
N THR A 452 6.45 -1.60 8.55
CA THR A 452 5.29 -2.26 9.16
C THR A 452 4.19 -1.27 9.50
N THR A 453 3.03 -1.79 9.89
CA THR A 453 1.88 -0.98 10.33
C THR A 453 2.20 -0.14 11.56
N ARG A 454 3.21 -0.53 12.35
CA ARG A 454 3.73 0.23 13.49
C ARG A 454 4.36 1.55 13.03
N ASP A 455 5.13 1.51 11.95
CA ASP A 455 5.90 2.66 11.48
C ASP A 455 4.99 3.77 10.90
N ILE A 456 3.82 3.38 10.38
CA ILE A 456 2.82 4.29 9.80
C ILE A 456 1.64 4.58 10.74
N ASN A 457 1.74 4.21 12.01
CA ASN A 457 0.64 4.40 12.96
C ASN A 457 0.55 5.85 13.43
N ARG A 458 -0.56 6.53 13.17
CA ARG A 458 -0.80 7.92 13.64
C ARG A 458 -0.89 8.05 15.17
N GLY A 459 -1.12 6.95 15.89
CA GLY A 459 -1.44 6.97 17.32
C GLY A 459 -2.71 7.75 17.59
N THR A 460 -2.71 8.52 18.68
CA THR A 460 -3.83 9.38 19.09
C THR A 460 -3.76 10.79 18.48
N ALA A 461 -2.77 11.08 17.64
CA ALA A 461 -2.61 12.40 17.06
C ALA A 461 -3.75 12.71 16.07
N PRO A 462 -4.30 13.93 16.08
CA PRO A 462 -5.35 14.34 15.14
C PRO A 462 -4.85 14.34 13.68
N HIS A 463 -3.58 14.68 13.44
CA HIS A 463 -2.98 14.68 12.09
C HIS A 463 -1.53 14.15 12.16
N PHE A 464 -1.05 13.53 11.08
CA PHE A 464 0.33 13.01 10.97
C PHE A 464 1.38 14.08 11.23
N LEU A 465 1.20 15.28 10.67
CA LEU A 465 2.10 16.42 10.93
C LEU A 465 2.29 16.72 12.43
N LEU A 466 1.24 16.64 13.25
CA LEU A 466 1.36 16.89 14.69
C LEU A 466 2.09 15.75 15.40
N LYS A 467 1.85 14.49 14.99
CA LYS A 467 2.62 13.34 15.45
C LYS A 467 4.11 13.55 15.15
N GLU A 468 4.45 13.82 13.91
CA GLU A 468 5.83 13.95 13.42
C GLU A 468 6.58 15.09 14.14
N ILE A 469 5.96 16.26 14.30
CA ILE A 469 6.55 17.37 15.08
C ILE A 469 6.82 16.96 16.53
N THR A 470 5.89 16.21 17.14
CA THR A 470 6.03 15.79 18.54
C THR A 470 7.06 14.67 18.72
N GLU A 471 7.23 13.81 17.72
CA GLU A 471 8.19 12.69 17.72
C GLU A 471 9.60 13.09 17.27
N ALA A 472 9.77 14.26 16.64
CA ALA A 472 11.06 14.74 16.13
C ALA A 472 12.23 14.67 17.13
N PRO A 473 12.08 14.99 18.44
CA PRO A 473 13.17 14.84 19.40
C PRO A 473 13.67 13.40 19.53
N ASN A 474 12.74 12.42 19.55
CA ASN A 474 13.08 11.00 19.63
C ASN A 474 13.67 10.50 18.30
N SER A 475 13.13 10.93 17.17
CA SER A 475 13.68 10.61 15.83
C SER A 475 15.12 11.15 15.67
N PHE A 476 15.39 12.35 16.19
CA PHE A 476 16.75 12.90 16.25
C PHE A 476 17.67 12.07 17.16
N ALA A 477 17.23 11.70 18.36
CA ALA A 477 18.00 10.85 19.25
C ALA A 477 18.34 9.48 18.62
N LYS A 478 17.37 8.85 17.95
CA LYS A 478 17.58 7.61 17.16
C LYS A 478 18.61 7.81 16.06
N THR A 479 18.57 8.96 15.37
CA THR A 479 19.55 9.30 14.32
C THR A 479 20.99 9.29 14.85
N LEU A 480 21.20 9.74 16.09
CA LEU A 480 22.51 9.82 16.74
C LEU A 480 22.95 8.53 17.44
N ARG A 481 22.01 7.62 17.75
CA ARG A 481 22.27 6.37 18.49
C ARG A 481 23.38 5.57 17.81
N GLY A 482 24.43 5.25 18.56
CA GLY A 482 25.60 4.50 18.06
C GLY A 482 26.51 5.27 17.11
N LYS A 483 26.23 6.54 16.78
CA LYS A 483 27.02 7.37 15.87
C LYS A 483 27.89 8.43 16.56
N ILE A 484 27.76 8.55 17.88
CA ILE A 484 28.56 9.43 18.71
C ILE A 484 29.14 8.60 19.85
N ALA A 485 30.46 8.68 20.01
CA ALA A 485 31.21 8.04 21.09
C ALA A 485 31.84 9.09 22.01
N ASP A 486 31.98 8.72 23.29
CA ASP A 486 32.75 9.52 24.24
C ASP A 486 34.25 9.38 23.93
N GLY A 487 34.85 10.48 23.47
CA GLY A 487 36.28 10.59 23.19
C GLY A 487 37.10 11.15 24.35
N GLY A 488 36.50 11.32 25.54
CA GLY A 488 37.11 11.96 26.70
C GLY A 488 36.82 13.46 26.75
N GLU A 489 37.71 14.29 26.18
CA GLU A 489 37.54 15.76 26.21
C GLU A 489 36.47 16.28 25.24
N LEU A 490 36.22 15.55 24.15
CA LEU A 490 35.23 15.89 23.13
C LEU A 490 34.51 14.63 22.67
N LEU A 491 33.25 14.81 22.27
CA LEU A 491 32.49 13.77 21.58
C LEU A 491 33.11 13.53 20.20
N ARG A 492 33.14 12.26 19.79
CA ARG A 492 33.63 11.85 18.47
C ARG A 492 32.48 11.27 17.64
N ALA A 493 32.36 11.71 16.39
CA ALA A 493 31.50 11.04 15.42
C ALA A 493 32.13 9.70 15.01
N GLU A 494 31.37 8.63 15.10
CA GLU A 494 31.76 7.29 14.69
C GLU A 494 30.71 6.74 13.75
N VAL A 495 31.02 6.71 12.46
CA VAL A 495 30.11 6.21 11.42
C VAL A 495 30.73 4.96 10.79
N GLY A 496 29.89 3.95 10.55
CA GLY A 496 30.33 2.67 9.97
C GLY A 496 30.72 2.79 8.49
N GLU A 497 31.35 1.74 7.98
CA GLU A 497 31.77 1.63 6.56
C GLU A 497 30.57 1.67 5.59
N THR A 498 29.38 1.29 6.05
CA THR A 498 28.13 1.43 5.30
C THR A 498 27.75 2.89 5.03
N THR A 499 28.05 3.81 5.95
CA THR A 499 27.77 5.23 5.82
C THR A 499 28.89 5.98 5.12
N LEU A 500 30.14 5.76 5.54
CA LEU A 500 31.32 6.35 4.93
C LEU A 500 32.30 5.24 4.52
N PRO A 501 32.13 4.68 3.31
CA PRO A 501 33.01 3.64 2.79
C PRO A 501 34.48 4.06 2.79
N LYS A 502 35.37 3.09 3.05
CA LYS A 502 36.81 3.33 3.06
C LYS A 502 37.32 3.93 1.74
N SER A 503 36.72 3.54 0.62
CA SER A 503 37.05 4.08 -0.71
C SER A 503 36.79 5.58 -0.82
N ILE A 504 35.75 6.11 -0.16
CA ILE A 504 35.44 7.54 -0.15
C ILE A 504 36.34 8.27 0.84
N SER A 505 36.52 7.72 2.04
CA SER A 505 37.37 8.36 3.06
C SER A 505 38.83 8.45 2.63
N ASP A 506 39.38 7.41 1.99
CA ASP A 506 40.74 7.42 1.45
C ASP A 506 40.90 8.50 0.34
N ARG A 507 39.88 8.69 -0.52
CA ARG A 507 39.85 9.71 -1.59
C ARG A 507 39.67 11.14 -1.09
N LEU A 508 38.98 11.32 0.03
CA LEU A 508 38.93 12.60 0.73
C LEU A 508 40.30 12.91 1.35
N ALA A 509 40.94 11.90 1.96
CA ALA A 509 42.23 12.06 2.63
C ALA A 509 43.40 12.30 1.66
N ASP A 510 43.40 11.67 0.48
CA ASP A 510 44.45 11.85 -0.53
C ASP A 510 44.23 13.06 -1.45
N GLY A 511 43.11 13.78 -1.29
CA GLY A 511 42.77 14.99 -2.04
C GLY A 511 42.23 14.73 -3.45
N THR A 512 41.88 13.49 -3.79
CA THR A 512 41.20 13.18 -5.05
C THR A 512 39.81 13.82 -5.11
N ILE A 513 39.05 13.75 -4.01
CA ILE A 513 37.78 14.46 -3.87
C ILE A 513 38.08 15.86 -3.35
N THR A 514 37.82 16.86 -4.18
CA THR A 514 37.99 18.28 -3.82
C THR A 514 36.66 19.03 -3.80
N ARG A 515 35.57 18.41 -4.28
CA ARG A 515 34.25 19.02 -4.38
C ARG A 515 33.20 18.21 -3.66
N VAL A 516 32.36 18.90 -2.89
CA VAL A 516 31.15 18.33 -2.28
C VAL A 516 29.94 19.08 -2.83
N ARG A 517 28.96 18.34 -3.34
CA ARG A 517 27.68 18.91 -3.78
C ARG A 517 26.56 18.27 -2.98
N VAL A 518 25.90 19.09 -2.16
CA VAL A 518 24.71 18.66 -1.42
C VAL A 518 23.50 18.86 -2.32
N ILE A 519 22.78 17.78 -2.60
CA ILE A 519 21.63 17.80 -3.51
C ILE A 519 20.36 17.26 -2.86
N GLY A 520 19.23 17.82 -3.27
CA GLY A 520 17.90 17.39 -2.85
C GLY A 520 16.83 18.19 -3.58
N GLN A 521 15.57 17.98 -3.20
CA GLN A 521 14.43 18.76 -3.69
C GLN A 521 13.57 19.26 -2.52
N GLY A 522 12.90 20.39 -2.70
CA GLY A 522 12.00 20.97 -1.68
C GLY A 522 12.69 21.13 -0.32
N THR A 523 12.06 20.64 0.75
CA THR A 523 12.59 20.71 2.13
C THR A 523 13.96 20.04 2.28
N ALA A 524 14.25 18.97 1.52
CA ALA A 524 15.57 18.33 1.55
C ALA A 524 16.68 19.24 1.01
N ALA A 525 16.38 20.06 0.00
CA ALA A 525 17.33 21.07 -0.49
C ALA A 525 17.56 22.17 0.54
N VAL A 526 16.53 22.57 1.30
CA VAL A 526 16.65 23.53 2.41
C VAL A 526 17.55 22.98 3.52
N ALA A 527 17.33 21.73 3.96
CA ALA A 527 18.22 21.07 4.91
C ALA A 527 19.66 20.99 4.38
N GLY A 528 19.81 20.71 3.08
CA GLY A 528 21.10 20.65 2.40
C GLY A 528 21.89 21.95 2.43
N GLN A 529 21.22 23.11 2.36
CA GLN A 529 21.87 24.43 2.48
C GLN A 529 22.54 24.62 3.84
N SER A 530 21.84 24.27 4.93
CA SER A 530 22.42 24.34 6.28
C SER A 530 23.60 23.38 6.44
N MET A 531 23.48 22.16 5.90
CA MET A 531 24.57 21.18 5.95
C MET A 531 25.81 21.65 5.18
N ALA A 532 25.64 22.18 3.96
CA ALA A 532 26.75 22.69 3.15
C ALA A 532 27.49 23.83 3.87
N SER A 533 26.75 24.77 4.48
CA SER A 533 27.34 25.88 5.23
C SER A 533 28.16 25.41 6.43
N ILE A 534 27.66 24.42 7.19
CA ILE A 534 28.38 23.87 8.34
C ILE A 534 29.61 23.08 7.89
N LEU A 535 29.49 22.30 6.82
CA LEU A 535 30.59 21.49 6.30
C LEU A 535 31.72 22.34 5.72
N ASP A 536 31.41 23.43 5.02
CA ASP A 536 32.41 24.39 4.55
C ASP A 536 33.22 25.00 5.71
N GLU A 537 32.53 25.40 6.79
CA GLU A 537 33.18 25.92 8.01
C GLU A 537 34.05 24.85 8.68
N LEU A 538 33.53 23.63 8.88
CA LEU A 538 34.26 22.54 9.53
C LEU A 538 35.46 22.03 8.73
N THR A 539 35.53 22.33 7.43
CA THR A 539 36.64 21.96 6.56
C THR A 539 37.59 23.13 6.29
N ASP A 540 37.43 24.26 6.99
CA ASP A 540 38.22 25.48 6.79
C ASP A 540 38.29 25.91 5.30
N SER A 541 37.19 25.70 4.55
CA SER A 541 37.08 25.93 3.10
C SER A 541 38.15 25.22 2.24
N VAL A 542 38.72 24.10 2.73
CA VAL A 542 39.64 23.25 1.97
C VAL A 542 38.92 22.51 0.85
N LEU A 543 37.65 22.16 1.06
CA LEU A 543 36.77 21.56 0.05
C LEU A 543 35.89 22.65 -0.59
N ASP A 544 35.65 22.54 -1.89
CA ASP A 544 34.61 23.32 -2.59
C ASP A 544 33.26 22.69 -2.29
N VAL A 545 32.55 23.20 -1.27
CA VAL A 545 31.25 22.71 -0.80
C VAL A 545 30.15 23.64 -1.27
N ASP A 546 29.10 23.10 -1.90
CA ASP A 546 27.93 23.89 -2.32
C ASP A 546 26.64 23.06 -2.23
N ALA A 547 25.52 23.75 -1.98
CA ALA A 547 24.18 23.16 -1.99
C ALA A 547 23.41 23.61 -3.24
N ILE A 548 22.94 22.66 -4.03
CA ILE A 548 22.24 22.90 -5.28
C ILE A 548 21.07 21.92 -5.41
N THR A 549 19.93 22.38 -5.93
CA THR A 549 18.81 21.45 -6.19
C THR A 549 19.23 20.42 -7.23
N ALA A 550 18.69 19.20 -7.14
CA ALA A 550 19.09 18.12 -8.04
C ALA A 550 18.83 18.47 -9.52
N THR A 551 17.69 19.13 -9.80
CA THR A 551 17.33 19.62 -11.14
C THR A 551 18.28 20.68 -11.67
N GLU A 552 18.72 21.63 -10.85
CA GLU A 552 19.68 22.66 -11.28
C GLU A 552 21.06 22.06 -11.57
N LEU A 553 21.51 21.10 -10.76
CA LEU A 553 22.77 20.40 -11.01
C LEU A 553 22.73 19.63 -12.33
N SER A 554 21.70 18.79 -12.51
CA SER A 554 21.56 17.97 -13.73
C SER A 554 21.28 18.80 -14.97
N GLY A 555 20.55 19.89 -14.85
CA GLY A 555 20.24 20.80 -15.96
C GLY A 555 21.41 21.66 -16.41
N PHE A 556 22.25 22.15 -15.47
CA PHE A 556 23.13 23.28 -15.78
C PHE A 556 24.57 23.17 -15.24
N ALA A 557 24.82 22.42 -14.16
CA ALA A 557 26.14 22.42 -13.49
C ALA A 557 26.93 21.10 -13.64
N LEU A 558 26.47 20.23 -14.54
CA LEU A 558 26.99 18.89 -14.76
C LEU A 558 28.25 18.91 -15.67
N ARG A 559 29.43 18.53 -15.15
CA ARG A 559 30.70 18.46 -15.92
C ARG A 559 30.90 17.10 -16.60
N LEU A 560 31.75 17.02 -17.61
CA LEU A 560 32.07 15.75 -18.31
C LEU A 560 32.75 14.72 -17.41
N ASP A 561 33.67 15.18 -16.57
CA ASP A 561 34.36 14.37 -15.55
C ASP A 561 34.03 14.95 -14.18
N MET A 562 33.56 14.07 -13.30
CA MET A 562 33.17 14.39 -11.93
C MET A 562 33.83 13.45 -10.92
N SER A 563 34.95 12.81 -11.29
CA SER A 563 35.71 11.92 -10.40
C SER A 563 36.31 12.60 -9.16
N ASP A 564 36.38 13.93 -9.17
CA ASP A 564 36.77 14.82 -8.06
C ASP A 564 35.59 15.23 -7.16
N THR A 565 34.38 14.73 -7.43
CA THR A 565 33.13 15.19 -6.82
C THR A 565 32.50 14.10 -5.95
N LEU A 566 32.17 14.46 -4.72
CA LEU A 566 31.27 13.73 -3.85
C LEU A 566 29.90 14.42 -3.82
N ALA A 567 28.85 13.71 -4.21
CA ALA A 567 27.48 14.17 -4.05
C ALA A 567 26.90 13.62 -2.73
N ILE A 568 26.34 14.50 -1.91
CA ILE A 568 25.54 14.11 -0.74
C ILE A 568 24.07 14.29 -1.13
N ALA A 569 23.39 13.19 -1.45
CA ALA A 569 22.02 13.19 -1.91
C ALA A 569 21.06 13.02 -0.73
N VAL A 570 20.28 14.06 -0.44
CA VAL A 570 19.31 14.09 0.66
C VAL A 570 17.91 13.81 0.10
N SER A 571 17.25 12.76 0.59
CA SER A 571 15.88 12.43 0.21
C SER A 571 15.20 11.65 1.34
N GLN A 572 14.07 12.15 1.86
CA GLN A 572 13.31 11.43 2.89
C GLN A 572 12.83 10.07 2.35
N SER A 573 12.19 10.06 1.17
CA SER A 573 11.62 8.84 0.58
C SER A 573 12.65 7.94 -0.10
N GLY A 574 13.79 8.50 -0.50
CA GLY A 574 14.79 7.84 -1.35
C GLY A 574 14.31 7.52 -2.77
N THR A 575 13.09 7.90 -3.14
CA THR A 575 12.45 7.63 -4.43
C THR A 575 12.21 8.88 -5.27
N THR A 576 12.59 10.06 -4.79
CA THR A 576 12.38 11.33 -5.51
C THR A 576 13.01 11.27 -6.90
N THR A 577 12.19 11.30 -7.95
CA THR A 577 12.61 11.05 -9.35
C THR A 577 13.74 11.96 -9.79
N ASP A 578 13.62 13.27 -9.57
CA ASP A 578 14.64 14.24 -9.97
C ASP A 578 15.97 14.03 -9.26
N THR A 579 15.94 13.69 -7.96
CA THR A 579 17.15 13.39 -7.18
C THR A 579 17.81 12.12 -7.70
N ASN A 580 17.04 11.05 -7.88
CA ASN A 580 17.54 9.77 -8.37
C ASN A 580 18.13 9.86 -9.78
N ARG A 581 17.45 10.56 -10.70
CA ARG A 581 17.95 10.79 -12.06
C ARG A 581 19.24 11.61 -12.07
N THR A 582 19.36 12.59 -11.18
CA THR A 582 20.59 13.37 -11.03
C THR A 582 21.74 12.51 -10.51
N VAL A 583 21.47 11.63 -9.54
CA VAL A 583 22.43 10.64 -9.03
C VAL A 583 22.92 9.72 -10.14
N ASP A 584 22.03 9.21 -11.00
CA ASP A 584 22.42 8.36 -12.14
C ASP A 584 23.38 9.10 -13.09
N LEU A 585 23.07 10.37 -13.40
CA LEU A 585 23.92 11.21 -14.25
C LEU A 585 25.29 11.51 -13.63
N LEU A 586 25.35 11.72 -12.31
CA LEU A 586 26.58 11.97 -11.57
C LEU A 586 27.49 10.73 -11.58
N ARG A 587 26.93 9.56 -11.25
CA ARG A 587 27.66 8.28 -11.24
C ARG A 587 28.18 7.92 -12.63
N ALA A 588 27.38 8.14 -13.67
CA ALA A 588 27.79 7.93 -15.06
C ALA A 588 29.01 8.78 -15.48
N ARG A 589 29.36 9.83 -14.71
CA ARG A 589 30.51 10.71 -14.94
C ARG A 589 31.60 10.57 -13.88
N GLY A 590 31.54 9.50 -13.09
CA GLY A 590 32.58 9.11 -12.12
C GLY A 590 32.45 9.73 -10.74
N ALA A 591 31.40 10.51 -10.44
CA ALA A 591 31.18 11.05 -9.11
C ALA A 591 30.84 9.94 -8.10
N HIS A 592 31.21 10.18 -6.84
CA HIS A 592 30.81 9.35 -5.71
C HIS A 592 29.55 9.88 -5.04
N VAL A 593 28.77 9.00 -4.43
CA VAL A 593 27.47 9.37 -3.84
C VAL A 593 27.33 8.83 -2.43
N ILE A 594 27.04 9.72 -1.47
CA ILE A 594 26.50 9.34 -0.16
C ILE A 594 25.02 9.74 -0.12
N GLY A 595 24.15 8.79 0.18
CA GLY A 595 22.72 9.04 0.39
C GLY A 595 22.44 9.34 1.85
N ILE A 596 21.71 10.43 2.14
CA ILE A 596 21.05 10.65 3.44
C ILE A 596 19.58 10.39 3.24
N VAL A 597 19.10 9.27 3.78
CA VAL A 597 17.80 8.69 3.44
C VAL A 597 17.05 8.25 4.69
N ASN A 598 15.73 8.43 4.72
CA ASN A 598 14.93 7.93 5.83
C ASN A 598 14.29 6.57 5.53
N ARG A 599 14.18 6.18 4.27
CA ARG A 599 13.57 4.92 3.84
C ARG A 599 14.63 3.91 3.40
N ARG A 600 14.77 2.81 4.13
CA ARG A 600 15.57 1.66 3.73
C ARG A 600 15.00 0.99 2.46
N GLY A 601 15.88 0.37 1.67
CA GLY A 601 15.51 -0.32 0.43
C GLY A 601 14.86 0.57 -0.62
N SER A 602 15.29 1.84 -0.70
CA SER A 602 14.79 2.79 -1.70
C SER A 602 15.77 2.90 -2.87
N ASP A 603 15.30 3.39 -4.02
CA ASP A 603 16.14 3.51 -5.23
C ASP A 603 17.46 4.24 -4.95
N LEU A 604 17.45 5.27 -4.10
CA LEU A 604 18.65 6.01 -3.73
C LEU A 604 19.63 5.18 -2.89
N THR A 605 19.16 4.26 -2.04
CA THR A 605 20.06 3.42 -1.23
C THR A 605 20.82 2.43 -2.10
N ASP A 606 20.20 1.93 -3.16
CA ASP A 606 20.84 1.00 -4.10
C ASP A 606 21.84 1.71 -5.03
N LYS A 607 21.59 3.00 -5.29
CA LYS A 607 22.43 3.84 -6.14
C LYS A 607 23.55 4.55 -5.38
N ALA A 608 23.53 4.62 -4.06
CA ALA A 608 24.56 5.31 -3.30
C ALA A 608 25.78 4.39 -3.05
N ASP A 609 26.97 4.98 -2.95
CA ASP A 609 28.18 4.25 -2.52
C ASP A 609 28.20 4.07 -1.00
N GLY A 610 27.66 5.04 -0.25
CA GLY A 610 27.44 4.97 1.20
C GLY A 610 26.08 5.55 1.59
N VAL A 611 25.49 5.07 2.68
CA VAL A 611 24.15 5.47 3.13
C VAL A 611 24.15 5.83 4.61
N MET A 612 23.66 7.03 4.92
CA MET A 612 23.32 7.45 6.27
C MET A 612 21.79 7.43 6.44
N TYR A 613 21.31 6.57 7.33
CA TYR A 613 19.90 6.59 7.72
C TYR A 613 19.63 7.67 8.78
N THR A 614 18.59 8.47 8.54
CA THR A 614 17.93 9.23 9.59
C THR A 614 17.03 8.30 10.40
N SER A 615 16.87 8.60 11.69
CA SER A 615 16.16 7.77 12.67
C SER A 615 16.64 6.31 12.64
N ASP A 616 15.72 5.35 12.54
CA ASP A 616 15.96 3.92 12.33
C ASP A 616 15.86 3.49 10.85
N GLY A 617 15.64 4.43 9.92
CA GLY A 617 15.46 4.16 8.50
C GLY A 617 14.06 3.60 8.15
N ARG A 618 13.11 3.67 9.09
CA ARG A 618 11.74 3.16 8.92
C ARG A 618 10.65 4.17 9.24
N ASP A 619 10.98 5.30 9.89
CA ASP A 619 10.02 6.38 10.11
C ASP A 619 9.34 6.77 8.77
N VAL A 620 8.01 6.76 8.73
CA VAL A 620 7.25 7.19 7.57
C VAL A 620 6.59 8.51 7.91
N GLU A 621 6.93 9.55 7.15
CA GLU A 621 6.29 10.86 7.21
C GLU A 621 5.25 10.95 6.08
N MET A 622 4.00 11.34 6.42
CA MET A 622 2.80 11.18 5.57
C MET A 622 2.10 12.48 5.16
#